data_AF-A0A963NWY6-F1
#
_entry.id   AF-A0A963NWY6-F1
#
_cell.length_a   1.000
_cell.length_b   1.000
_cell.length_c   1.000
_cell.angle_alpha   90.00
_cell.angle_beta   90.00
_cell.angle_gamma   90.00
#
_symmetry.space_group_name_H-M   'P 1'
#
loop_
_entity.id
_entity.type
_entity.pdbx_description
1 polymer ?
#
loop_
_entity_poly.entity_id
_entity_poly.type
_entity_poly.pdbx_seq_one_letter_code
_entity_poly.pdbx_strand_id
1 'polypeptide(L)'
;MALSERHAAPVAREPESVTVEALVAADALLLAAREAVAARVAPGGKVDPALLDAGQFAAHGLAWLEVYRQALHAMHAWGASLAAAGGLGELERLMLEAAFGEYLARMAGGLPMSQVEVVRPADLHLDDRALQAFTGNPAVRTLIAKGNTAQRRQRLAELIEDGDFGGWALGDDTLDMTREQFRRFTDEQVVPQAQAWHQRDELIPLELIGELAALGVFGLTLPEAHGGLGMGKVAMCVVTEELSRGYIGVGSLPTRSEIAGELIRAGGTPEQQAR
;
A
#
# COMPACT_ATOMS: atom_id res chain seq x y z
N MET A 1 49.07 31.80 10.52
CA MET A 1 48.27 32.42 9.44
C MET A 1 48.48 31.58 8.19
N ALA A 2 47.52 30.88 7.59
CA ALA A 2 46.06 30.75 7.73
C ALA A 2 45.70 29.28 7.36
N LEU A 3 44.90 28.53 8.15
CA LEU A 3 43.42 28.43 8.11
C LEU A 3 42.87 28.32 6.68
N SER A 4 42.42 27.11 6.29
CA SER A 4 40.99 26.75 6.12
C SER A 4 40.44 27.35 4.82
N GLU A 5 39.98 26.58 3.84
CA GLU A 5 38.65 25.95 3.86
C GLU A 5 38.64 24.68 2.99
N ARG A 6 38.51 23.52 3.62
CA ARG A 6 37.91 22.37 2.94
C ARG A 6 36.42 22.68 2.87
N HIS A 7 35.91 22.90 1.66
CA HIS A 7 34.47 22.91 1.41
C HIS A 7 33.91 21.58 1.94
N ALA A 8 33.26 21.64 3.10
CA ALA A 8 32.48 20.52 3.59
C ALA A 8 31.37 20.30 2.56
N ALA A 9 31.31 19.10 1.98
CA ALA A 9 30.12 18.69 1.24
C ALA A 9 28.90 18.95 2.14
N PRO A 10 27.80 19.52 1.61
CA PRO A 10 26.61 19.75 2.41
C PRO A 10 26.22 18.42 3.05
N VAL A 11 26.08 18.43 4.38
CA VAL A 11 25.56 17.31 5.16
C VAL A 11 24.29 16.86 4.44
N ALA A 12 24.31 15.65 3.89
CA ALA A 12 23.14 15.09 3.24
C ALA A 12 22.02 15.12 4.28
N ARG A 13 20.97 15.93 4.03
CA ARG A 13 19.79 15.94 4.88
C ARG A 13 19.31 14.49 5.01
N GLU A 14 19.12 14.04 6.25
CA GLU A 14 18.63 12.69 6.48
C GLU A 14 17.29 12.49 5.75
N PRO A 15 17.08 11.33 5.10
CA PRO A 15 15.89 11.05 4.30
C PRO A 15 14.57 11.30 5.05
N GLU A 16 14.56 11.10 6.37
CA GLU A 16 13.42 11.34 7.25
C GLU A 16 12.98 12.82 7.22
N SER A 17 13.93 13.76 7.26
CA SER A 17 13.59 15.19 7.25
C SER A 17 12.96 15.64 5.92
N VAL A 18 13.42 15.08 4.79
CA VAL A 18 12.95 15.47 3.45
C VAL A 18 11.60 14.82 3.14
N THR A 19 11.39 13.57 3.55
CA THR A 19 10.09 12.90 3.36
C THR A 19 9.00 13.55 4.21
N VAL A 20 9.27 13.93 5.47
CA VAL A 20 8.31 14.68 6.31
C VAL A 20 7.92 16.02 5.69
N GLU A 21 8.88 16.83 5.24
CA GLU A 21 8.60 18.11 4.57
C GLU A 21 7.73 17.93 3.31
N ALA A 22 7.93 16.84 2.56
CA ALA A 22 7.13 16.53 1.38
C ALA A 22 5.71 16.03 1.72
N LEU A 23 5.54 15.29 2.82
CA LEU A 23 4.21 14.87 3.31
C LEU A 23 3.35 16.08 3.67
N VAL A 24 3.93 17.06 4.38
CA VAL A 24 3.21 18.30 4.72
C VAL A 24 2.73 19.02 3.45
N ALA A 25 3.55 19.05 2.40
CA ALA A 25 3.14 19.63 1.12
C ALA A 25 2.03 18.83 0.43
N ALA A 26 2.10 17.49 0.47
CA ALA A 26 1.08 16.60 -0.08
C ALA A 26 -0.27 16.73 0.65
N ASP A 27 -0.26 16.83 1.98
CA ASP A 27 -1.44 17.05 2.81
C ASP A 27 -2.11 18.39 2.48
N ALA A 28 -1.31 19.46 2.33
CA ALA A 28 -1.82 20.77 1.94
C ALA A 28 -2.44 20.77 0.53
N LEU A 29 -1.83 20.07 -0.42
CA LEU A 29 -2.37 19.93 -1.78
C LEU A 29 -3.72 19.20 -1.77
N LEU A 30 -3.83 18.10 -1.03
CA LEU A 30 -5.10 17.38 -0.89
C LEU A 30 -6.17 18.26 -0.26
N LEU A 31 -5.86 18.99 0.81
CA LEU A 31 -6.83 19.87 1.46
C LEU A 31 -7.40 20.89 0.47
N ALA A 32 -6.52 21.55 -0.30
CA ALA A 32 -6.93 22.48 -1.35
C ALA A 32 -7.81 21.81 -2.42
N ALA A 33 -7.44 20.60 -2.87
CA ALA A 33 -8.23 19.85 -3.85
C ALA A 33 -9.60 19.46 -3.30
N ARG A 34 -9.66 19.05 -2.03
CA ARG A 34 -10.91 18.69 -1.35
C ARG A 34 -11.85 19.89 -1.26
N GLU A 35 -11.34 21.05 -0.88
CA GLU A 35 -12.12 22.29 -0.83
C GLU A 35 -12.64 22.68 -2.23
N ALA A 36 -11.78 22.63 -3.24
CA ALA A 36 -12.13 22.95 -4.62
C ALA A 36 -13.21 22.03 -5.21
N VAL A 37 -13.07 20.71 -5.02
CA VAL A 37 -14.06 19.72 -5.46
C VAL A 37 -15.36 19.84 -4.64
N ALA A 38 -15.27 20.01 -3.32
CA ALA A 38 -16.44 20.16 -2.46
C ALA A 38 -17.27 21.41 -2.82
N ALA A 39 -16.64 22.52 -3.20
CA ALA A 39 -17.33 23.71 -3.67
C ALA A 39 -18.21 23.46 -4.92
N ARG A 40 -17.91 22.40 -5.69
CA ARG A 40 -18.67 22.01 -6.89
C ARG A 40 -19.74 20.98 -6.59
N VAL A 41 -19.44 19.96 -5.79
CA VAL A 41 -20.36 18.82 -5.56
C VAL A 41 -21.19 18.96 -4.28
N ALA A 42 -20.81 19.88 -3.39
CA ALA A 42 -21.48 20.09 -2.10
C ALA A 42 -21.58 21.60 -1.71
N PRO A 43 -22.08 22.50 -2.59
CA PRO A 43 -22.08 23.94 -2.32
C PRO A 43 -22.91 24.35 -1.09
N GLY A 44 -23.92 23.56 -0.73
CA GLY A 44 -24.73 23.74 0.49
C GLY A 44 -24.19 23.01 1.73
N GLY A 45 -22.95 22.50 1.69
CA GLY A 45 -22.35 21.70 2.76
C GLY A 45 -22.80 20.23 2.80
N LYS A 46 -23.75 19.84 1.95
CA LYS A 46 -24.14 18.45 1.70
C LYS A 46 -23.89 18.11 0.24
N VAL A 47 -23.42 16.89 -0.01
CA VAL A 47 -23.20 16.38 -1.36
C VAL A 47 -24.54 16.32 -2.10
N ASP A 48 -24.58 16.96 -3.26
CA ASP A 48 -25.69 16.89 -4.19
C ASP A 48 -25.42 15.75 -5.18
N PRO A 49 -26.30 14.73 -5.28
CA PRO A 49 -26.08 13.59 -6.17
C PRO A 49 -25.93 13.97 -7.65
N ALA A 50 -26.70 14.95 -8.14
CA ALA A 50 -26.64 15.36 -9.54
C ALA A 50 -25.34 16.10 -9.84
N LEU A 51 -24.86 16.92 -8.90
CA LEU A 51 -23.56 17.58 -9.04
C LEU A 51 -22.40 16.61 -8.88
N LEU A 52 -22.52 15.59 -8.02
CA LEU A 52 -21.52 14.53 -7.89
C LEU A 52 -21.40 13.71 -9.18
N ASP A 53 -22.52 13.33 -9.81
CA ASP A 53 -22.51 12.61 -11.08
C ASP A 53 -21.89 13.47 -12.20
N ALA A 54 -22.27 14.75 -12.30
CA ALA A 54 -21.68 15.67 -13.28
C ALA A 54 -20.17 15.92 -13.01
N GLY A 55 -19.76 15.92 -11.75
CA GLY A 55 -18.39 16.11 -11.28
C GLY A 55 -17.62 14.81 -11.03
N GLN A 56 -18.11 13.66 -11.52
CA GLN A 56 -17.62 12.34 -11.14
C GLN A 56 -16.11 12.19 -11.36
N PHE A 57 -15.58 12.67 -12.48
CA PHE A 57 -14.16 12.59 -12.78
C PHE A 57 -13.30 13.30 -11.74
N ALA A 58 -13.72 14.50 -11.29
CA ALA A 58 -13.03 15.27 -10.26
C ALA A 58 -13.17 14.60 -8.87
N ALA A 59 -14.35 14.05 -8.56
CA ALA A 59 -14.61 13.33 -7.31
C ALA A 59 -13.79 12.04 -7.19
N HIS A 60 -13.75 11.22 -8.25
CA HIS A 60 -12.88 10.06 -8.33
C HIS A 60 -11.40 10.47 -8.28
N GLY A 61 -11.05 11.53 -9.00
CA GLY A 61 -9.70 12.08 -9.00
C GLY A 61 -9.22 12.52 -7.61
N LEU A 62 -10.11 13.11 -6.80
CA LEU A 62 -9.83 13.44 -5.40
C LEU A 62 -9.55 12.19 -4.57
N ALA A 63 -10.32 11.12 -4.78
CA ALA A 63 -10.06 9.84 -4.12
C ALA A 63 -8.69 9.26 -4.51
N TRP A 64 -8.31 9.35 -5.79
CA TRP A 64 -6.97 8.93 -6.26
C TRP A 64 -5.85 9.79 -5.67
N LEU A 65 -6.06 11.11 -5.54
CA LEU A 65 -5.10 11.99 -4.87
C LEU A 65 -4.92 11.60 -3.38
N GLU A 66 -6.01 11.27 -2.69
CA GLU A 66 -5.97 10.76 -1.31
C GLU A 66 -5.21 9.43 -1.22
N VAL A 67 -5.42 8.50 -2.15
CA VAL A 67 -4.68 7.23 -2.18
C VAL A 67 -3.18 7.47 -2.30
N TYR A 68 -2.76 8.35 -3.20
CA TYR A 68 -1.33 8.66 -3.37
C TYR A 68 -0.74 9.34 -2.14
N ARG A 69 -1.46 10.29 -1.53
CA ARG A 69 -1.04 10.92 -0.26
C ARG A 69 -0.92 9.89 0.85
N GLN A 70 -1.92 9.03 1.03
CA GLN A 70 -1.91 7.99 2.06
C GLN A 70 -0.81 6.96 1.82
N ALA A 71 -0.51 6.62 0.57
CA ALA A 71 0.61 5.75 0.23
C ALA A 71 1.96 6.37 0.60
N LEU A 72 2.16 7.67 0.38
CA LEU A 72 3.37 8.37 0.84
C LEU A 72 3.52 8.33 2.36
N HIS A 73 2.43 8.57 3.10
CA HIS A 73 2.42 8.46 4.57
C HIS A 73 2.76 7.04 5.03
N ALA A 74 2.15 6.02 4.42
CA ALA A 74 2.42 4.62 4.72
C ALA A 74 3.88 4.24 4.43
N MET A 75 4.44 4.67 3.29
CA MET A 75 5.84 4.45 2.94
C MET A 75 6.79 5.12 3.93
N HIS A 76 6.50 6.35 4.37
CA HIS A 76 7.30 7.02 5.39
C HIS A 76 7.23 6.27 6.74
N ALA A 77 6.05 5.85 7.17
CA ALA A 77 5.87 5.09 8.40
C ALA A 77 6.61 3.73 8.36
N TRP A 78 6.55 3.03 7.23
CA TRP A 78 7.32 1.81 6.99
C TRP A 78 8.83 2.07 7.10
N GLY A 79 9.35 3.09 6.42
CA GLY A 79 10.75 3.45 6.48
C GLY A 79 11.21 3.83 7.90
N ALA A 80 10.40 4.60 8.64
CA ALA A 80 10.67 4.96 10.03
C ALA A 80 10.65 3.73 10.97
N SER A 81 9.73 2.79 10.76
CA SER A 81 9.66 1.54 11.52
C SER A 81 10.93 0.70 11.31
N LEU A 82 11.36 0.54 10.06
CA LEU A 82 12.62 -0.14 9.73
C LEU A 82 13.82 0.57 10.32
N ALA A 83 13.87 1.90 10.28
CA ALA A 83 14.96 2.67 10.85
C ALA A 83 15.07 2.45 12.37
N ALA A 84 13.94 2.48 13.08
CA ALA A 84 13.86 2.22 14.51
C ALA A 84 14.31 0.79 14.87
N ALA A 85 14.02 -0.18 14.01
CA ALA A 85 14.45 -1.57 14.15
C ALA A 85 15.90 -1.84 13.66
N GLY A 86 16.59 -0.83 13.11
CA GLY A 86 17.93 -1.00 12.51
C GLY A 86 17.94 -1.75 11.17
N GLY A 87 16.77 -1.96 10.56
CA GLY A 87 16.57 -2.66 9.29
C GLY A 87 16.49 -1.77 8.05
N LEU A 88 16.63 -0.44 8.18
CA LEU A 88 16.60 0.46 7.02
C LEU A 88 17.95 0.41 6.26
N GLY A 89 18.04 -0.48 5.27
CA GLY A 89 19.21 -0.70 4.42
C GLY A 89 19.29 0.23 3.20
N GLU A 90 20.22 -0.08 2.29
CA GLU A 90 20.35 0.64 1.01
C GLU A 90 19.11 0.44 0.15
N LEU A 91 18.62 -0.80 0.05
CA LEU A 91 17.45 -1.18 -0.74
C LEU A 91 16.21 -0.41 -0.28
N GLU A 92 15.92 -0.43 1.02
CA GLU A 92 14.73 0.20 1.59
C GLU A 92 14.76 1.72 1.42
N ARG A 93 15.93 2.36 1.58
CA ARG A 93 16.11 3.79 1.30
C ARG A 93 15.83 4.12 -0.16
N LEU A 94 16.36 3.32 -1.09
CA LEU A 94 16.13 3.53 -2.52
C LEU A 94 14.66 3.34 -2.89
N MET A 95 13.98 2.33 -2.32
CA MET A 95 12.54 2.11 -2.52
C MET A 95 11.72 3.29 -2.00
N LEU A 96 12.01 3.76 -0.78
CA LEU A 96 11.33 4.91 -0.18
C LEU A 96 11.48 6.17 -1.05
N GLU A 97 12.71 6.48 -1.45
CA GLU A 97 12.98 7.67 -2.25
C GLU A 97 12.41 7.56 -3.67
N ALA A 98 12.42 6.37 -4.27
CA ALA A 98 11.80 6.12 -5.57
C ALA A 98 10.27 6.28 -5.51
N ALA A 99 9.62 5.74 -4.47
CA ALA A 99 8.19 5.88 -4.24
C ALA A 99 7.81 7.36 -4.08
N PHE A 100 8.52 8.10 -3.23
CA PHE A 100 8.30 9.54 -3.07
C PHE A 100 8.53 10.31 -4.37
N GLY A 101 9.62 10.05 -5.08
CA GLY A 101 9.92 10.72 -6.35
C GLY A 101 8.85 10.50 -7.40
N GLU A 102 8.39 9.26 -7.57
CA GLU A 102 7.33 8.92 -8.52
C GLU A 102 5.99 9.51 -8.10
N TYR A 103 5.55 9.29 -6.86
CA TYR A 103 4.19 9.63 -6.45
C TYR A 103 3.99 11.14 -6.35
N LEU A 104 4.99 11.88 -5.88
CA LEU A 104 4.95 13.35 -5.90
C LEU A 104 4.92 13.90 -7.34
N ALA A 105 5.65 13.27 -8.27
CA ALA A 105 5.61 13.65 -9.68
C ALA A 105 4.23 13.40 -10.30
N ARG A 106 3.56 12.30 -9.93
CA ARG A 106 2.18 12.01 -10.35
C ARG A 106 1.17 12.99 -9.75
N MET A 107 1.31 13.34 -8.48
CA MET A 107 0.47 14.38 -7.86
C MET A 107 0.64 15.74 -8.53
N ALA A 108 1.85 16.08 -8.99
CA ALA A 108 2.11 17.32 -9.71
C ALA A 108 1.63 17.30 -11.18
N GLY A 109 1.75 16.16 -11.87
CA GLY A 109 1.62 16.08 -13.33
C GLY A 109 0.40 15.31 -13.86
N GLY A 110 -0.15 14.40 -13.06
CA GLY A 110 -1.32 13.60 -13.40
C GLY A 110 -1.31 12.21 -12.76
N LEU A 111 -2.44 11.83 -12.16
CA LEU A 111 -2.66 10.54 -11.51
C LEU A 111 -3.44 9.62 -12.47
N PRO A 112 -2.87 8.49 -12.89
CA PRO A 112 -3.58 7.54 -13.74
C PRO A 112 -4.63 6.77 -12.94
N MET A 113 -5.90 7.00 -13.22
CA MET A 113 -7.01 6.21 -12.67
C MET A 113 -7.24 4.92 -13.47
N SER A 114 -6.98 5.00 -14.78
CA SER A 114 -6.91 3.87 -15.70
C SER A 114 -5.83 4.14 -16.75
N GLN A 115 -5.67 3.26 -17.75
CA GLN A 115 -4.71 3.49 -18.83
C GLN A 115 -5.04 4.72 -19.69
N VAL A 116 -6.31 5.14 -19.71
CA VAL A 116 -6.81 6.25 -20.55
C VAL A 116 -7.39 7.42 -19.76
N GLU A 117 -7.59 7.26 -18.45
CA GLU A 117 -8.09 8.30 -17.56
C GLU A 117 -6.97 8.76 -16.63
N VAL A 118 -6.48 9.98 -16.85
CA VAL A 118 -5.44 10.60 -16.03
C VAL A 118 -6.02 11.90 -15.48
N VAL A 119 -6.27 11.94 -14.17
CA VAL A 119 -6.70 13.17 -13.50
C VAL A 119 -5.49 14.09 -13.32
N ARG A 120 -5.61 15.34 -13.74
CA ARG A 120 -4.61 16.38 -13.56
C ARG A 120 -5.06 17.38 -12.49
N PRO A 121 -4.15 18.19 -11.92
CA PRO A 121 -4.53 19.23 -10.95
C PRO A 121 -5.66 20.15 -11.43
N ALA A 122 -5.69 20.50 -12.72
CA ALA A 122 -6.76 21.33 -13.30
C ALA A 122 -8.15 20.66 -13.26
N ASP A 123 -8.20 19.33 -13.38
CA ASP A 123 -9.44 18.56 -13.31
C ASP A 123 -10.01 18.52 -11.89
N LEU A 124 -9.16 18.74 -10.87
CA LEU A 124 -9.55 18.90 -9.46
C LEU A 124 -9.94 20.33 -9.11
N HIS A 125 -9.90 21.24 -10.09
CA HIS A 125 -10.16 22.68 -9.90
C HIS A 125 -9.22 23.34 -8.88
N LEU A 126 -8.01 22.79 -8.71
CA LEU A 126 -6.98 23.40 -7.89
C LEU A 126 -6.62 24.78 -8.43
N ASP A 127 -6.46 25.74 -7.53
CA ASP A 127 -5.91 27.03 -7.93
C ASP A 127 -4.41 26.94 -8.22
N ASP A 128 -3.90 27.86 -9.04
CA ASP A 128 -2.50 27.90 -9.44
C ASP A 128 -1.56 28.09 -8.23
N ARG A 129 -2.03 28.71 -7.14
CA ARG A 129 -1.21 28.97 -5.94
C ARG A 129 -0.94 27.69 -5.18
N ALA A 130 -1.94 26.84 -4.99
CA ALA A 130 -1.81 25.57 -4.28
C ALA A 130 -0.85 24.63 -5.03
N LEU A 131 -1.03 24.52 -6.35
CA LEU A 131 -0.11 23.71 -7.17
C LEU A 131 1.31 24.30 -7.18
N GLN A 132 1.45 25.63 -7.26
CA GLN A 132 2.77 26.28 -7.20
C GLN A 132 3.44 26.09 -5.82
N ALA A 133 2.68 26.14 -4.72
CA ALA A 133 3.21 25.89 -3.39
C ALA A 133 3.72 24.45 -3.25
N PHE A 134 2.97 23.48 -3.76
CA PHE A 134 3.38 22.07 -3.78
C PHE A 134 4.63 21.84 -4.65
N THR A 135 4.58 22.25 -5.92
CA THR A 135 5.68 22.06 -6.89
C THR A 135 6.91 22.93 -6.60
N GLY A 136 6.73 24.04 -5.88
CA GLY A 136 7.78 24.95 -5.45
C GLY A 136 8.49 24.49 -4.16
N ASN A 137 7.89 23.57 -3.40
CA ASN A 137 8.46 23.07 -2.15
C ASN A 137 9.83 22.39 -2.41
N PRO A 138 10.91 22.78 -1.70
CA PRO A 138 12.25 22.24 -1.94
C PRO A 138 12.38 20.72 -1.77
N ALA A 139 11.68 20.14 -0.78
CA ALA A 139 11.69 18.70 -0.54
C ALA A 139 10.99 17.95 -1.68
N VAL A 140 9.81 18.42 -2.09
CA VAL A 140 9.07 17.87 -3.24
C VAL A 140 9.93 17.91 -4.50
N ARG A 141 10.53 19.06 -4.81
CA ARG A 141 11.41 19.22 -5.98
C ARG A 141 12.61 18.28 -5.93
N THR A 142 13.22 18.14 -4.76
CA THR A 142 14.39 17.29 -4.57
C THR A 142 14.04 15.82 -4.80
N LEU A 143 12.93 15.34 -4.22
CA LEU A 143 12.47 13.97 -4.35
C LEU A 143 12.00 13.67 -5.78
N ILE A 144 11.26 14.57 -6.44
CA ILE A 144 10.89 14.38 -7.86
C ILE A 144 12.14 14.28 -8.74
N ALA A 145 13.12 15.17 -8.55
CA ALA A 145 14.30 15.24 -9.41
C ALA A 145 15.29 14.09 -9.18
N LYS A 146 15.39 13.60 -7.93
CA LYS A 146 16.45 12.66 -7.53
C LYS A 146 15.92 11.31 -7.06
N GLY A 147 14.68 11.23 -6.59
CA GLY A 147 14.05 10.06 -5.97
C GLY A 147 14.08 8.84 -6.87
N ASN A 148 13.58 8.99 -8.10
CA ASN A 148 13.39 7.91 -9.06
C ASN A 148 14.21 8.15 -10.36
N THR A 149 15.54 8.23 -10.26
CA THR A 149 16.41 8.36 -11.44
C THR A 149 16.68 7.01 -12.11
N ALA A 150 17.18 7.04 -13.35
CA ALA A 150 17.62 5.82 -14.04
C ALA A 150 18.71 5.06 -13.27
N GLN A 151 19.69 5.78 -12.69
CA GLN A 151 20.75 5.15 -11.91
C GLN A 151 20.21 4.45 -10.65
N ARG A 152 19.22 5.06 -9.98
CA ARG A 152 18.61 4.47 -8.78
C ARG A 152 17.74 3.26 -9.12
N ARG A 153 16.98 3.31 -10.21
CA ARG A 153 16.24 2.14 -10.70
C ARG A 153 17.16 0.99 -11.07
N GLN A 154 18.29 1.30 -11.73
CA GLN A 154 19.30 0.30 -12.04
C GLN A 154 19.86 -0.34 -10.76
N ARG A 155 20.21 0.47 -9.74
CA ARG A 155 20.70 -0.03 -8.46
C ARG A 155 19.65 -0.85 -7.71
N LEU A 156 18.39 -0.42 -7.73
CA LEU A 156 17.27 -1.19 -7.18
C LEU A 156 17.15 -2.56 -7.86
N ALA A 157 17.21 -2.60 -9.19
CA ALA A 157 17.15 -3.85 -9.95
C ALA A 157 18.29 -4.81 -9.60
N GLU A 158 19.51 -4.30 -9.39
CA GLU A 158 20.66 -5.10 -8.94
C GLU A 158 20.48 -5.65 -7.52
N LEU A 159 19.88 -4.87 -6.62
CA LEU A 159 19.68 -5.29 -5.23
C LEU A 159 18.60 -6.36 -5.07
N ILE A 160 17.63 -6.41 -5.98
CA ILE A 160 16.50 -7.34 -5.93
C ILE A 160 16.68 -8.57 -6.85
N GLU A 161 17.86 -8.72 -7.49
CA GLU A 161 18.12 -9.77 -8.48
C GLU A 161 17.91 -11.17 -7.91
N ASP A 162 18.30 -11.38 -6.64
CA ASP A 162 18.16 -12.66 -5.93
C ASP A 162 16.75 -12.87 -5.33
N GLY A 163 15.80 -11.97 -5.61
CA GLY A 163 14.41 -12.07 -5.14
C GLY A 163 14.17 -11.58 -3.70
N ASP A 164 15.14 -10.87 -3.12
CA ASP A 164 14.94 -10.10 -1.88
C ASP A 164 14.42 -8.70 -2.22
N PHE A 165 13.21 -8.39 -1.77
CA PHE A 165 12.54 -7.10 -2.02
C PHE A 165 12.50 -6.21 -0.76
N GLY A 166 13.34 -6.50 0.23
CA GLY A 166 13.51 -5.69 1.43
C GLY A 166 12.58 -6.09 2.59
N GLY A 167 12.80 -5.43 3.72
CA GLY A 167 12.11 -5.72 4.98
C GLY A 167 10.62 -5.33 4.99
N TRP A 168 9.77 -6.20 5.57
CA TRP A 168 8.32 -6.00 5.64
C TRP A 168 7.87 -5.09 6.79
N ALA A 169 8.69 -4.97 7.86
CA ALA A 169 8.38 -4.17 9.05
C ALA A 169 7.03 -4.52 9.72
N LEU A 170 6.68 -5.81 9.78
CA LEU A 170 5.41 -6.25 10.39
C LEU A 170 5.33 -5.99 11.90
N GLY A 171 6.49 -5.85 12.57
CA GLY A 171 6.59 -5.49 13.98
C GLY A 171 6.13 -6.58 14.96
N ASP A 172 5.96 -7.81 14.48
CA ASP A 172 5.52 -8.97 15.26
C ASP A 172 6.12 -10.26 14.70
N ASP A 173 6.99 -10.90 15.47
CA ASP A 173 7.65 -12.17 15.12
C ASP A 173 6.63 -13.27 14.78
N THR A 174 5.43 -13.25 15.37
CA THR A 174 4.35 -14.20 15.08
C THR A 174 3.86 -14.04 13.65
N LEU A 175 3.76 -12.80 13.16
CA LEU A 175 3.38 -12.52 11.77
C LEU A 175 4.48 -12.96 10.80
N ASP A 176 5.75 -12.74 11.14
CA ASP A 176 6.88 -13.20 10.33
C ASP A 176 6.93 -14.73 10.23
N MET A 177 6.71 -15.43 11.34
CA MET A 177 6.60 -16.90 11.36
C MET A 177 5.41 -17.40 10.55
N THR A 178 4.25 -16.74 10.68
CA THR A 178 3.03 -17.06 9.92
C THR A 178 3.28 -16.90 8.42
N ARG A 179 3.88 -15.77 8.02
CA ARG A 179 4.25 -15.50 6.63
C ARG A 179 5.12 -16.61 6.06
N GLU A 180 6.19 -16.96 6.76
CA GLU A 180 7.14 -17.96 6.33
C GLU A 180 6.51 -19.38 6.27
N GLN A 181 5.60 -19.71 7.19
CA GLN A 181 4.82 -20.96 7.12
C GLN A 181 3.98 -21.04 5.85
N PHE A 182 3.20 -20.00 5.54
CA PHE A 182 2.31 -20.00 4.38
C PHE A 182 3.06 -19.80 3.06
N ARG A 183 4.21 -19.12 3.08
CA ARG A 183 5.13 -19.06 1.94
C ARG A 183 5.60 -20.46 1.56
N ARG A 184 6.12 -21.23 2.52
CA ARG A 184 6.55 -22.63 2.28
C ARG A 184 5.40 -23.50 1.80
N PHE A 185 4.25 -23.43 2.45
CA PHE A 185 3.06 -24.17 2.00
C PHE A 185 2.71 -23.84 0.54
N THR A 186 2.75 -22.56 0.18
CA THR A 186 2.45 -22.10 -1.18
C THR A 186 3.47 -22.62 -2.19
N ASP A 187 4.76 -22.52 -1.88
CA ASP A 187 5.84 -22.96 -2.77
C ASP A 187 5.87 -24.48 -2.95
N GLU A 188 5.51 -25.25 -1.92
CA GLU A 188 5.52 -26.72 -1.94
C GLU A 188 4.23 -27.30 -2.50
N GLN A 189 3.07 -26.78 -2.09
CA GLN A 189 1.76 -27.41 -2.38
C GLN A 189 0.98 -26.71 -3.48
N VAL A 190 1.16 -25.40 -3.70
CA VAL A 190 0.31 -24.63 -4.63
C VAL A 190 1.02 -24.40 -5.97
N VAL A 191 2.18 -23.75 -5.94
CA VAL A 191 2.90 -23.31 -7.15
C VAL A 191 3.18 -24.45 -8.14
N PRO A 192 3.65 -25.64 -7.71
CA PRO A 192 3.96 -26.72 -8.65
C PRO A 192 2.73 -27.31 -9.35
N GLN A 193 1.54 -27.14 -8.75
CA GLN A 193 0.30 -27.77 -9.21
C GLN A 193 -0.60 -26.82 -10.02
N ALA A 194 -0.51 -25.51 -9.78
CA ALA A 194 -1.41 -24.50 -10.35
C ALA A 194 -1.55 -24.57 -11.88
N GLN A 195 -0.43 -24.78 -12.59
CA GLN A 195 -0.44 -24.90 -14.04
C GLN A 195 -1.22 -26.15 -14.52
N ALA A 196 -1.12 -27.26 -13.80
CA ALA A 196 -1.82 -28.49 -14.16
C ALA A 196 -3.34 -28.35 -13.95
N TRP A 197 -3.77 -27.72 -12.85
CA TRP A 197 -5.18 -27.42 -12.61
C TRP A 197 -5.75 -26.55 -13.74
N HIS A 198 -5.02 -25.51 -14.16
CA HIS A 198 -5.43 -24.65 -15.26
C HIS A 198 -5.55 -25.41 -16.58
N GLN A 199 -4.54 -26.21 -16.94
CA GLN A 199 -4.54 -26.97 -18.20
C GLN A 199 -5.68 -28.00 -18.30
N ARG A 200 -6.12 -28.53 -17.16
CA ARG A 200 -7.19 -29.53 -17.08
C ARG A 200 -8.57 -28.93 -16.80
N ASP A 201 -8.67 -27.61 -16.63
CA ASP A 201 -9.91 -26.93 -16.19
C ASP A 201 -10.49 -27.55 -14.90
N GLU A 202 -9.60 -27.84 -13.95
CA GLU A 202 -9.95 -28.48 -12.68
C GLU A 202 -10.11 -27.46 -11.55
N LEU A 203 -11.02 -27.76 -10.64
CA LEU A 203 -11.13 -27.05 -9.37
C LEU A 203 -9.90 -27.32 -8.48
N ILE A 204 -9.66 -26.43 -7.53
CA ILE A 204 -8.67 -26.65 -6.47
C ILE A 204 -9.04 -27.96 -5.74
N PRO A 205 -8.12 -28.94 -5.63
CA PRO A 205 -8.42 -30.23 -5.02
C PRO A 205 -8.93 -30.11 -3.58
N LEU A 206 -9.90 -30.95 -3.21
CA LEU A 206 -10.46 -30.96 -1.85
C LEU A 206 -9.42 -31.35 -0.81
N GLU A 207 -8.42 -32.13 -1.20
CA GLU A 207 -7.29 -32.54 -0.36
C GLU A 207 -6.50 -31.32 0.10
N LEU A 208 -6.17 -30.39 -0.81
CA LEU A 208 -5.49 -29.14 -0.49
C LEU A 208 -6.33 -28.25 0.43
N ILE A 209 -7.65 -28.21 0.22
CA ILE A 209 -8.57 -27.50 1.12
C ILE A 209 -8.55 -28.12 2.53
N GLY A 210 -8.48 -29.45 2.61
CA GLY A 210 -8.33 -30.17 3.87
C GLY A 210 -7.03 -29.83 4.61
N GLU A 211 -5.91 -29.73 3.89
CA GLU A 211 -4.63 -29.29 4.45
C GLU A 211 -4.70 -27.86 5.00
N LEU A 212 -5.26 -26.93 4.23
CA LEU A 212 -5.50 -25.56 4.67
C LEU A 212 -6.39 -25.49 5.92
N ALA A 213 -7.42 -26.34 5.99
CA ALA A 213 -8.28 -26.44 7.16
C ALA A 213 -7.53 -26.94 8.40
N ALA A 214 -6.64 -27.93 8.23
CA ALA A 214 -5.79 -28.42 9.31
C ALA A 214 -4.79 -27.36 9.81
N LEU A 215 -4.39 -26.43 8.94
CA LEU A 215 -3.59 -25.24 9.32
C LEU A 215 -4.41 -24.14 10.01
N GLY A 216 -5.73 -24.30 10.17
CA GLY A 216 -6.61 -23.36 10.87
C GLY A 216 -6.98 -22.11 10.06
N VAL A 217 -6.66 -22.06 8.77
CA VAL A 217 -6.77 -20.83 7.96
C VAL A 217 -8.21 -20.32 7.83
N PHE A 218 -9.19 -21.21 7.85
CA PHE A 218 -10.61 -20.86 7.73
C PHE A 218 -11.20 -20.23 9.00
N GLY A 219 -10.52 -20.40 10.14
CA GLY A 219 -10.89 -19.82 11.43
C GLY A 219 -9.89 -18.78 11.94
N LEU A 220 -8.96 -18.32 11.09
CA LEU A 220 -7.80 -17.52 11.49
C LEU A 220 -8.16 -16.26 12.30
N THR A 221 -9.21 -15.56 11.89
CA THR A 221 -9.69 -14.32 12.54
C THR A 221 -10.85 -14.54 13.50
N LEU A 222 -11.42 -15.75 13.52
CA LEU A 222 -12.58 -16.05 14.36
C LEU A 222 -12.17 -16.14 15.83
N PRO A 223 -13.06 -15.78 16.77
CA PRO A 223 -12.79 -15.93 18.19
C PRO A 223 -12.52 -17.38 18.57
N GLU A 224 -11.60 -17.60 19.51
CA GLU A 224 -11.31 -18.93 20.07
C GLU A 224 -12.54 -19.63 20.64
N ALA A 225 -13.49 -18.86 21.20
CA ALA A 225 -14.76 -19.38 21.71
C ALA A 225 -15.62 -20.11 20.65
N HIS A 226 -15.36 -19.85 19.36
CA HIS A 226 -16.00 -20.51 18.23
C HIS A 226 -15.03 -21.42 17.46
N GLY A 227 -13.92 -21.83 18.09
CA GLY A 227 -12.90 -22.69 17.48
C GLY A 227 -11.95 -21.99 16.50
N GLY A 228 -11.92 -20.65 16.51
CA GLY A 228 -10.97 -19.86 15.72
C GLY A 228 -9.63 -19.65 16.40
N LEU A 229 -8.74 -18.89 15.73
CA LEU A 229 -7.39 -18.58 16.22
C LEU A 229 -7.23 -17.16 16.76
N GLY A 230 -8.20 -16.27 16.53
CA GLY A 230 -8.18 -14.91 17.05
C GLY A 230 -6.99 -14.04 16.61
N MET A 231 -6.28 -14.38 15.53
CA MET A 231 -5.01 -13.74 15.14
C MET A 231 -5.16 -12.32 14.54
N GLY A 232 -6.39 -11.89 14.31
CA GLY A 232 -6.69 -10.55 13.81
C GLY A 232 -6.42 -10.37 12.31
N LYS A 233 -6.66 -9.14 11.83
CA LYS A 233 -6.74 -8.82 10.40
C LYS A 233 -5.39 -8.76 9.69
N VAL A 234 -4.34 -8.30 10.37
CA VAL A 234 -3.01 -8.24 9.77
C VAL A 234 -2.49 -9.66 9.47
N ALA A 235 -2.70 -10.61 10.39
CA ALA A 235 -2.39 -12.02 10.14
C ALA A 235 -3.15 -12.55 8.92
N MET A 236 -4.42 -12.20 8.78
CA MET A 236 -5.20 -12.60 7.60
C MET A 236 -4.68 -12.00 6.29
N CYS A 237 -4.24 -10.73 6.29
CA CYS A 237 -3.59 -10.13 5.13
C CYS A 237 -2.34 -10.91 4.74
N VAL A 238 -1.45 -11.17 5.70
CA VAL A 238 -0.19 -11.93 5.49
C VAL A 238 -0.46 -13.31 4.88
N VAL A 239 -1.41 -14.05 5.46
CA VAL A 239 -1.80 -15.38 4.96
C VAL A 239 -2.39 -15.29 3.55
N THR A 240 -3.30 -14.35 3.33
CA THR A 240 -3.98 -14.18 2.04
C THR A 240 -2.99 -13.79 0.95
N GLU A 241 -2.03 -12.91 1.25
CA GLU A 241 -0.97 -12.49 0.32
C GLU A 241 -0.09 -13.67 -0.10
N GLU A 242 0.43 -14.46 0.85
CA GLU A 242 1.30 -15.59 0.52
C GLU A 242 0.56 -16.66 -0.27
N LEU A 243 -0.68 -17.02 0.10
CA LEU A 243 -1.48 -17.98 -0.67
C LEU A 243 -1.83 -17.46 -2.08
N SER A 244 -2.20 -16.18 -2.18
CA SER A 244 -2.57 -15.54 -3.45
C SER A 244 -1.39 -15.41 -4.40
N ARG A 245 -0.16 -15.27 -3.87
CA ARG A 245 1.08 -15.26 -4.66
C ARG A 245 1.26 -16.55 -5.45
N GLY A 246 0.83 -17.69 -4.91
CA GLY A 246 0.84 -18.96 -5.65
C GLY A 246 -0.32 -19.06 -6.62
N TYR A 247 -1.55 -18.88 -6.13
CA TYR A 247 -2.74 -18.84 -6.97
C TYR A 247 -3.86 -18.09 -6.25
N ILE A 248 -4.40 -17.03 -6.85
CA ILE A 248 -5.44 -16.17 -6.25
C ILE A 248 -6.68 -16.96 -5.78
N GLY A 249 -7.00 -18.07 -6.45
CA GLY A 249 -8.09 -18.96 -6.03
C GLY A 249 -7.85 -19.57 -4.65
N VAL A 250 -6.60 -19.95 -4.33
CA VAL A 250 -6.24 -20.50 -3.01
C VAL A 250 -6.34 -19.44 -1.93
N GLY A 251 -5.79 -18.24 -2.16
CA GLY A 251 -5.91 -17.13 -1.20
C GLY A 251 -7.36 -16.69 -0.98
N SER A 252 -8.22 -16.83 -1.99
CA SER A 252 -9.65 -16.51 -1.88
C SER A 252 -10.43 -17.47 -0.96
N LEU A 253 -9.99 -18.72 -0.81
CA LEU A 253 -10.65 -19.72 0.04
C LEU A 253 -10.82 -19.24 1.50
N PRO A 254 -9.75 -18.86 2.23
CA PRO A 254 -9.90 -18.34 3.58
C PRO A 254 -10.62 -16.99 3.61
N THR A 255 -10.45 -16.11 2.61
CA THR A 255 -11.18 -14.82 2.57
C THR A 255 -12.69 -15.02 2.51
N ARG A 256 -13.19 -16.10 1.89
CA ARG A 256 -14.62 -16.42 1.91
C ARG A 256 -15.09 -16.82 3.31
N SER A 257 -14.32 -17.67 4.00
CA SER A 257 -14.64 -18.05 5.38
C SER A 257 -14.57 -16.85 6.32
N GLU A 258 -13.56 -15.99 6.18
CA GLU A 258 -13.41 -14.78 6.97
C GLU A 258 -14.65 -13.88 6.86
N ILE A 259 -15.06 -13.53 5.64
CA ILE A 259 -16.21 -12.63 5.43
C ILE A 259 -17.51 -13.28 5.91
N ALA A 260 -17.71 -14.57 5.64
CA ALA A 260 -18.90 -15.28 6.10
C ALA A 260 -18.96 -15.34 7.64
N GLY A 261 -17.83 -15.62 8.27
CA GLY A 261 -17.72 -15.64 9.72
C GLY A 261 -17.93 -14.26 10.35
N GLU A 262 -17.43 -13.19 9.74
CA GLU A 262 -17.72 -11.82 10.20
C GLU A 262 -19.18 -11.44 10.06
N LEU A 263 -19.82 -11.82 8.95
CA LEU A 263 -21.24 -11.57 8.74
C LEU A 263 -22.08 -12.22 9.85
N ILE A 264 -21.80 -13.48 10.18
CA ILE A 264 -22.49 -14.21 11.24
C ILE A 264 -22.17 -13.60 12.62
N ARG A 265 -20.92 -13.23 12.87
CA ARG A 265 -20.52 -12.61 14.14
C ARG A 265 -21.18 -11.24 14.36
N ALA A 266 -21.32 -10.44 13.30
CA ALA A 266 -21.86 -9.08 13.39
C ALA A 266 -23.39 -9.04 13.41
N GLY A 267 -24.05 -9.95 12.69
CA GLY A 267 -25.51 -9.91 12.48
C GLY A 267 -26.27 -11.17 12.88
N GLY A 268 -25.58 -12.26 13.24
CA GLY A 268 -26.20 -13.53 13.59
C GLY A 268 -26.72 -13.57 15.03
N THR A 269 -27.81 -14.31 15.22
CA THR A 269 -28.34 -14.70 16.53
C THR A 269 -27.36 -15.62 17.29
N PRO A 270 -27.46 -15.74 18.62
CA PRO A 270 -26.64 -16.67 19.39
C PRO A 270 -26.71 -18.12 18.85
N GLU A 271 -27.89 -18.57 18.42
CA GLU A 271 -28.09 -19.91 17.85
C GLU A 271 -27.39 -20.06 16.49
N GLN A 272 -27.33 -19.01 15.67
CA GLN A 272 -26.61 -19.03 14.39
C GLN A 272 -25.09 -19.00 14.58
N GLN A 273 -24.59 -18.34 15.63
CA GLN A 273 -23.16 -18.30 15.94
C GLN A 273 -22.66 -19.63 16.53
N ALA A 274 -23.54 -20.40 17.18
CA ALA A 274 -23.21 -21.68 17.78
C ALA A 274 -23.28 -22.88 16.81
N ARG A 275 -24.00 -22.76 15.69
CA ARG A 275 -24.21 -23.81 14.69
C ARG A 275 -23.11 -23.81 13.64
#